data_AF-A0A2M7DUG9-F1
#
_entry.id   AF-A0A2M7DUG9-F1
#
_cell.length_a   1.000
_cell.length_b   1.000
_cell.length_c   1.000
_cell.angle_alpha   90.00
_cell.angle_beta   90.00
_cell.angle_gamma   90.00
#
_symmetry.space_group_name_H-M   'P 1'
#
loop_
_entity.id
_entity.type
_entity.pdbx_description
1 polymer ?
#
loop_
_entity_poly.entity_id
_entity_poly.type
_entity_poly.pdbx_seq_one_letter_code
_entity_poly.pdbx_strand_id
1 'polypeptide(L)'
;EIHMGESKTLRNSGFCFRIVKQSDKKVNIKDGSVSKSGKILGTYIHGLFENDAFRKKFLECLVKPESGFPPLSESYLRYKEKEYDKLADLVRHNIDLKFIYNLINKS
;
A
#
# COMPACT_ATOMS: atom_id res chain seq x y z
N GLU A 1 1.95 -11.43 8.96
CA GLU A 1 1.74 -11.50 7.50
C GLU A 1 1.70 -12.96 7.10
N ILE A 2 0.59 -13.41 6.51
CA ILE A 2 0.36 -14.82 6.14
C ILE A 2 0.59 -15.07 4.64
N HIS A 3 1.25 -14.13 3.95
CA HIS A 3 1.50 -14.17 2.51
C HIS A 3 3.01 -14.30 2.25
N MET A 4 3.60 -15.40 2.72
CA MET A 4 5.02 -15.71 2.50
C MET A 4 5.19 -16.46 1.17
N GLY A 5 4.79 -15.83 0.08
CA GLY A 5 5.13 -16.33 -1.25
C GLY A 5 6.63 -16.15 -1.49
N GLU A 6 7.31 -17.21 -1.93
CA GLU A 6 8.72 -17.10 -2.33
C GLU A 6 8.83 -16.87 -3.83
N SER A 7 9.58 -15.83 -4.22
CA SER A 7 9.86 -15.56 -5.63
C SER A 7 11.04 -16.41 -6.12
N LYS A 8 10.82 -17.21 -7.17
CA LYS A 8 11.89 -17.82 -7.97
C LYS A 8 11.90 -17.17 -9.35
N THR A 9 13.00 -16.54 -9.71
CA THR A 9 13.14 -15.90 -11.03
C THR A 9 13.50 -16.93 -12.10
N LEU A 10 12.78 -16.90 -13.22
CA LEU A 10 13.09 -17.69 -14.41
C LEU A 10 13.70 -16.76 -15.48
N ARG A 11 14.72 -17.23 -16.22
CA ARG A 11 15.32 -16.53 -17.39
C ARG A 11 15.97 -15.16 -17.09
N ASN A 12 16.96 -15.09 -16.19
CA ASN A 12 17.76 -13.88 -15.91
C ASN A 12 16.92 -12.62 -15.59
N SER A 13 15.71 -12.76 -15.04
CA SER A 13 15.01 -11.63 -14.44
C SER A 13 15.63 -11.28 -13.09
N GLY A 14 15.70 -9.97 -12.81
CA GLY A 14 16.21 -9.47 -11.54
C GLY A 14 15.14 -9.54 -10.45
N PHE A 15 15.55 -9.43 -9.19
CA PHE A 15 14.64 -9.21 -8.08
C PHE A 15 14.30 -7.72 -7.97
N CYS A 16 13.09 -7.41 -7.53
CA CYS A 16 12.61 -6.04 -7.39
C CYS A 16 13.10 -5.38 -6.10
N PHE A 17 13.05 -6.14 -5.01
CA PHE A 17 13.28 -5.63 -3.68
C PHE A 17 14.26 -6.52 -2.93
N ARG A 18 14.92 -5.90 -1.96
CA ARG A 18 15.71 -6.58 -0.95
C ARG A 18 15.15 -6.19 0.40
N ILE A 19 14.51 -7.14 1.07
CA ILE A 19 14.01 -6.98 2.43
C ILE A 19 15.20 -7.12 3.37
N VAL A 20 15.52 -6.03 4.06
CA VAL A 20 16.66 -5.93 5.00
C VAL A 20 16.26 -6.09 6.46
N LYS A 21 14.97 -5.93 6.76
CA LYS A 21 14.39 -6.06 8.09
C LYS A 21 12.96 -6.59 7.96
N GLN A 22 12.61 -7.58 8.77
CA GLN A 22 11.25 -8.11 8.91
C GLN A 22 10.93 -8.20 10.40
N SER A 23 9.89 -7.50 10.85
CA SER A 23 9.65 -7.23 12.27
C SER A 23 10.92 -6.69 12.92
N ASP A 24 11.43 -7.28 14.01
CA ASP A 24 12.67 -6.83 14.67
C ASP A 24 13.94 -7.57 14.24
N LYS A 25 13.85 -8.43 13.22
CA LYS A 25 14.99 -9.21 12.75
C LYS A 25 15.62 -8.57 11.52
N LYS A 26 16.95 -8.41 11.54
CA LYS A 26 17.73 -8.14 10.32
C LYS A 26 17.69 -9.39 9.44
N VAL A 27 17.34 -9.20 8.17
CA VAL A 27 17.23 -10.26 7.16
C VAL A 27 17.87 -9.79 5.86
N ASN A 28 18.04 -10.69 4.89
CA ASN A 28 18.51 -10.35 3.56
C ASN A 28 17.79 -11.21 2.53
N ILE A 29 16.51 -10.91 2.32
CA ILE A 29 15.62 -11.68 1.47
C ILE A 29 15.43 -10.90 0.16
N LYS A 30 15.60 -11.56 -0.97
CA LYS A 30 15.27 -10.97 -2.27
C LYS A 30 13.80 -11.27 -2.57
N ASP A 31 13.04 -10.26 -2.93
CA ASP A 31 11.61 -10.39 -3.22
C ASP A 31 11.24 -9.83 -4.60
N GLY A 32 10.25 -10.48 -5.20
CA GLY A 32 9.66 -10.09 -6.46
C GLY A 32 10.51 -10.42 -7.69
N SER A 33 10.02 -10.01 -8.85
CA SER A 33 10.71 -10.11 -10.13
C SER A 33 10.44 -8.90 -11.01
N VAL A 34 11.50 -8.36 -11.62
CA VAL A 34 11.43 -7.21 -12.53
C VAL A 34 11.86 -7.62 -13.94
N SER A 35 11.14 -7.16 -14.95
CA SER A 35 11.53 -7.35 -16.34
C SER A 35 12.83 -6.61 -16.66
N LYS A 36 13.56 -7.04 -17.70
CA LYS A 36 14.76 -6.34 -18.18
C LYS A 36 14.49 -4.87 -18.53
N SER A 37 13.27 -4.55 -18.98
CA SER A 37 12.86 -3.18 -19.31
C SER A 37 12.52 -2.32 -18.10
N GLY A 38 12.42 -2.90 -16.89
CA GLY A 38 11.99 -2.21 -15.68
C GLY A 38 10.48 -1.88 -15.61
N LYS A 39 9.72 -2.20 -16.66
CA LYS A 39 8.29 -1.81 -16.79
C LYS A 39 7.31 -2.81 -16.21
N ILE A 40 7.73 -4.03 -15.94
CA ILE A 40 6.91 -5.08 -15.34
C ILE A 40 7.55 -5.48 -14.03
N LEU A 41 6.77 -5.40 -12.95
CA LEU A 41 7.22 -5.65 -11.59
C LEU A 41 6.15 -6.45 -10.86
N GLY A 42 6.56 -7.53 -10.20
CA GLY A 42 5.71 -8.29 -9.27
C GLY A 42 6.42 -8.47 -7.94
N THR A 43 5.69 -8.39 -6.82
CA THR A 43 6.23 -8.48 -5.45
C THR A 43 5.14 -9.01 -4.51
N TYR A 44 5.54 -9.71 -3.45
CA TYR A 44 4.64 -10.12 -2.38
C TYR A 44 4.52 -9.07 -1.26
N ILE A 45 5.29 -7.97 -1.33
CA ILE A 45 5.25 -6.90 -0.33
C ILE A 45 3.92 -6.16 -0.44
N HIS A 46 3.10 -6.28 0.60
CA HIS A 46 1.88 -5.51 0.75
C HIS A 46 2.17 -4.10 1.29
N GLY A 47 1.22 -3.17 1.09
CA GLY A 47 1.34 -1.80 1.62
C GLY A 47 2.44 -0.94 0.98
N LEU A 48 3.12 -1.45 -0.07
CA LEU A 48 4.23 -0.75 -0.73
C LEU A 48 3.84 0.67 -1.20
N PHE A 49 2.63 0.82 -1.74
CA PHE A 49 2.09 2.11 -2.17
C PHE A 49 1.50 2.95 -1.05
N GLU A 50 1.35 2.45 0.17
CA GLU A 50 0.97 3.27 1.33
C GLU A 50 2.16 4.10 1.82
N ASN A 51 3.39 3.68 1.50
CA ASN A 51 4.60 4.46 1.74
C ASN A 51 4.67 5.67 0.78
N ASP A 52 4.51 6.88 1.33
CA ASP A 52 4.48 8.12 0.55
C ASP A 52 5.74 8.36 -0.28
N ALA A 53 6.93 8.04 0.27
CA ALA A 53 8.19 8.25 -0.42
C ALA A 53 8.35 7.33 -1.64
N PHE A 54 8.03 6.04 -1.46
CA PHE A 54 8.03 5.08 -2.56
C PHE A 54 6.98 5.46 -3.61
N ARG A 55 5.72 5.69 -3.20
CA ARG A 55 4.62 6.02 -4.12
C ARG A 55 4.92 7.26 -4.94
N LYS A 56 5.48 8.31 -4.31
CA LYS A 56 5.87 9.53 -5.00
C LYS A 56 6.94 9.27 -6.06
N LYS A 57 8.03 8.60 -5.68
CA LYS A 57 9.11 8.28 -6.63
C LYS A 57 8.64 7.37 -7.76
N PHE A 58 7.81 6.39 -7.45
CA PHE A 58 7.23 5.50 -8.43
C PHE A 58 6.38 6.26 -9.46
N LEU A 59 5.49 7.15 -9.00
CA LEU A 59 4.67 7.97 -9.88
C LEU A 59 5.51 8.98 -10.68
N GLU A 60 6.53 9.60 -10.08
CA GLU A 60 7.49 10.45 -10.80
C GLU A 60 8.20 9.71 -11.94
N CYS A 61 8.46 8.41 -11.81
CA CYS A 61 9.01 7.60 -12.90
C CYS A 61 8.01 7.30 -14.03
N LEU A 62 6.71 7.33 -13.75
CA LEU A 62 5.65 7.07 -14.74
C LEU A 62 5.17 8.34 -15.45
N VAL A 63 5.20 9.46 -14.73
CA VAL A 63 4.63 10.75 -15.12
C VAL A 63 5.73 11.57 -15.79
N LYS A 64 5.57 11.89 -17.08
CA LYS A 64 6.51 12.77 -17.79
C LYS A 64 6.46 14.19 -17.19
N PRO A 65 7.56 14.96 -17.16
CA PRO A 65 7.53 16.35 -16.69
C PRO A 65 6.46 17.23 -17.37
N GLU A 66 6.15 16.94 -18.63
CA GLU A 66 5.19 17.69 -19.47
C GLU A 66 3.72 17.31 -19.22
N SER A 67 3.45 16.30 -18.41
CA SER A 67 2.10 15.73 -18.27
C SER A 67 1.16 16.54 -17.37
N GLY A 68 1.64 17.64 -16.76
CA GLY A 68 0.81 18.57 -16.01
C GLY A 68 0.25 18.05 -14.69
N PHE A 69 0.69 16.87 -14.22
CA PHE A 69 0.24 16.35 -12.94
C PHE A 69 0.83 17.16 -11.78
N PRO A 70 -0.01 17.60 -10.82
CA PRO A 70 0.49 18.31 -9.65
C PRO A 70 1.35 17.37 -8.79
N PRO A 71 2.34 17.92 -8.07
CA PRO A 71 3.15 17.12 -7.15
C PRO A 71 2.26 16.51 -6.06
N LEU A 72 2.52 15.26 -5.69
CA LEU A 72 1.90 14.65 -4.53
C LEU A 72 2.31 15.42 -3.28
N SER A 73 1.34 16.07 -2.65
CA SER A 73 1.54 16.96 -1.49
C SER A 73 0.95 16.41 -0.19
N GLU A 74 -0.08 15.57 -0.26
CA GLU A 74 -0.75 15.00 0.91
C GLU A 74 -0.26 13.57 1.22
N SER A 75 -0.09 13.28 2.51
CA SER A 75 0.20 11.93 2.99
C SER A 75 -0.98 11.00 2.73
N TYR A 76 -0.72 9.79 2.23
CA TYR A 76 -1.80 8.84 1.96
C TYR A 76 -2.50 8.38 3.23
N LEU A 77 -1.77 8.24 4.34
CA LEU A 77 -2.38 7.89 5.62
C LEU A 77 -3.38 8.96 6.05
N ARG A 78 -2.98 10.23 5.98
CA ARG A 78 -3.85 11.37 6.30
C ARG A 78 -5.07 11.44 5.39
N TYR A 79 -4.87 11.23 4.08
CA TYR A 79 -5.97 11.16 3.12
C TYR A 79 -6.94 10.02 3.47
N LYS A 80 -6.42 8.83 3.75
CA LYS A 80 -7.20 7.64 4.11
C LYS A 80 -8.00 7.84 5.39
N GLU A 81 -7.41 8.42 6.43
CA GLU A 81 -8.09 8.78 7.68
C GLU A 81 -9.24 9.77 7.43
N LYS A 82 -9.00 10.82 6.64
CA LYS A 82 -10.04 11.79 6.28
C LYS A 82 -11.22 11.14 5.55
N GLU A 83 -10.96 10.20 4.63
CA GLU A 83 -12.05 9.49 3.95
C GLU A 83 -12.80 8.52 4.90
N TYR A 84 -12.11 7.93 5.87
CA TYR A 84 -12.77 7.14 6.92
C TYR A 84 -13.66 8.00 7.82
N ASP A 85 -13.22 9.20 8.19
CA ASP A 85 -14.04 10.13 8.99
C ASP A 85 -15.32 10.50 8.24
N LYS A 86 -15.23 10.82 6.95
CA LYS A 86 -16.42 11.07 6.11
C LYS A 86 -17.37 9.88 6.07
N LEU A 87 -16.84 8.66 5.93
CA LEU A 87 -17.65 7.46 5.92
C LEU A 87 -18.32 7.24 7.29
N ALA A 88 -17.57 7.42 8.37
CA ALA A 88 -18.09 7.30 9.73
C ALA A 88 -19.22 8.32 9.98
N ASP A 89 -19.06 9.55 9.50
CA ASP A 89 -20.10 10.56 9.58
C ASP A 89 -21.32 10.17 8.76
N LEU A 90 -21.15 9.73 7.52
CA LEU A 90 -22.27 9.26 6.69
C LEU A 90 -23.06 8.15 7.40
N VAL A 91 -22.36 7.18 8.02
CA VAL A 91 -22.98 6.10 8.78
C VAL A 91 -23.75 6.65 9.99
N ARG A 92 -23.14 7.53 10.80
CA ARG A 92 -23.79 8.13 11.98
C ARG A 92 -25.06 8.89 11.64
N HIS A 93 -25.11 9.55 10.48
CA HIS A 93 -26.27 10.33 10.05
C HIS A 93 -27.40 9.45 9.51
N ASN A 94 -27.11 8.25 9.01
CA ASN A 94 -28.09 7.42 8.30
C ASN A 94 -28.46 6.13 9.05
N ILE A 95 -27.79 5.80 10.14
CA ILE A 95 -28.04 4.59 10.92
C ILE A 95 -28.28 4.97 12.39
N ASP A 96 -29.32 4.38 13.01
CA ASP A 96 -29.53 4.48 14.45
C ASP A 96 -28.51 3.60 15.20
N LEU A 97 -27.33 4.18 15.43
CA LEU A 97 -26.25 3.51 16.15
C LEU A 97 -26.65 3.20 17.60
N LYS A 98 -27.52 4.02 18.23
CA LYS A 98 -27.97 3.75 19.62
C LYS A 98 -28.75 2.44 19.66
N PHE A 99 -29.66 2.24 18.70
CA PHE A 99 -30.39 0.98 18.58
C PHE A 99 -29.44 -0.22 18.39
N ILE A 100 -28.47 -0.11 17.49
CA ILE A 100 -27.49 -1.18 17.24
C ILE A 100 -26.66 -1.49 18.49
N TYR A 101 -26.13 -0.47 19.19
CA TYR A 101 -25.37 -0.68 20.42
C TYR A 101 -26.23 -1.30 21.53
N ASN A 102 -27.50 -0.93 21.62
CA ASN A 102 -28.44 -1.54 22.57
C ASN A 102 -28.70 -3.03 22.27
N LEU A 103 -28.66 -3.45 21.00
CA LEU A 103 -28.74 -4.88 20.64
C LEU A 103 -27.49 -5.65 21.05
N ILE A 104 -26.30 -5.07 20.81
CA ILE A 104 -25.02 -5.71 21.16
C ILE A 104 -24.88 -5.90 22.67
N ASN A 105 -25.28 -4.89 23.46
CA ASN A 105 -25.15 -4.90 24.92
C ASN A 105 -26.25 -5.69 25.66
N LYS A 106 -27.18 -6.32 24.93
CA LYS A 106 -28.27 -7.14 25.51
C LYS A 106 -27.96 -8.65 25.55
N SER A 107 -26.74 -9.06 25.22
CA SER A 107 -26.22 -10.43 25.39
C SER A 107 -25.37 -10.53 26.64
#